data_AF-A0A3N0ZTD3-F1
#
_entry.id   AF-A0A3N0ZTD3-F1
#
_cell.length_a   1.000
_cell.length_b   1.000
_cell.length_c   1.000
_cell.angle_alpha   90.00
_cell.angle_beta   90.00
_cell.angle_gamma   90.00
#
_symmetry.space_group_name_H-M   'P 1'
#
loop_
_entity.id
_entity.type
_entity.pdbx_description
1 polymer ?
#
loop_
_entity_poly.entity_id
_entity_poly.type
_entity_poly.pdbx_seq_one_letter_code
_entity_poly.pdbx_strand_id
1 'polypeptide(L)'
;YKNFLRKINSTKSAFVWLARGIMPDKARVIDTMTFRGLIKFKEPKRNFLYGNVGSQVIGITNVENEGISGLEMKYNSILTGKKGFMMMKRDARGYLHAAANLPVIPAVNGKSIVLTIDIELQRILEYELQKGVLSSLSASGTAIVIEPKSGEILAIATYPTYDPSKKDKVEFGAMKLRAITDVYEPGSTFKVITACAAIDDGIMTPETPCNGFGGQLTFGQFTIRDDHPIGKVTFREALEQSSNVIFAQVGEKLNQNKFYKYVRDFGFGNTLGIDFIGEEQGTVPKREEFKPFVRRYISHGYNLTATPLQMANAYATVANNGVMMKPHLVKAILNSNGEILEKFDNQKVRRVVSERTAKIIADMMTGVVEKGTGKRAKIKGLKIAGKTGTAQQLVNGSYTQGQYTGSFIGFFPADNPQITIAVTMDKPQAGYYGGLSAAPVFQAIASRWLAINGNLGFENIVAKHDTVFVPNVKGFFSADAMAILSDYGFKPRLENLIDGVVISQSPECGSKIPKGTEILLTAQRFKTLISDTLDKKINDEEYRPNVIGFPLRTAIDVLQRAGVYVKVEGKGKVRSQSWVKNNTNWQCTLICSP
;
A
#
# COMPACT_ATOMS: atom_id res chain seq x y z
N TYR A 1 -17.10 17.63 35.19
CA TYR A 1 -17.20 18.21 36.55
C TYR A 1 -16.55 17.34 37.63
N LYS A 2 -17.11 16.16 37.99
CA LYS A 2 -16.58 15.29 39.07
C LYS A 2 -15.07 14.93 38.93
N ASN A 3 -14.59 14.70 37.72
CA ASN A 3 -13.16 14.42 37.47
C ASN A 3 -12.23 15.63 37.77
N PHE A 4 -12.67 16.87 37.49
CA PHE A 4 -11.84 18.05 37.75
C PHE A 4 -11.76 18.36 39.24
N LEU A 5 -12.90 18.28 39.96
CA LEU A 5 -12.91 18.44 41.42
C LEU A 5 -12.03 17.41 42.11
N ARG A 6 -12.05 16.15 41.64
CA ARG A 6 -11.16 15.12 42.18
C ARG A 6 -9.69 15.47 42.00
N LYS A 7 -9.28 15.92 40.81
CA LYS A 7 -7.90 16.36 40.53
C LYS A 7 -7.46 17.53 41.41
N ILE A 8 -8.36 18.49 41.64
CA ILE A 8 -8.11 19.66 42.50
C ILE A 8 -7.95 19.22 43.96
N ASN A 9 -8.85 18.38 44.47
CA ASN A 9 -8.81 17.94 45.86
C ASN A 9 -7.69 16.94 46.15
N SER A 10 -7.17 16.24 45.13
CA SER A 10 -6.09 15.26 45.28
C SER A 10 -4.68 15.85 45.15
N THR A 11 -4.53 17.09 44.68
CA THR A 11 -3.20 17.68 44.50
C THR A 11 -2.67 18.29 45.80
N LYS A 12 -1.39 18.04 46.11
CA LYS A 12 -0.66 18.74 47.19
C LYS A 12 0.15 19.93 46.66
N SER A 13 0.15 20.14 45.34
CA SER A 13 0.86 21.24 44.67
C SER A 13 -0.05 22.46 44.55
N ALA A 14 0.56 23.66 44.58
CA ALA A 14 -0.12 24.92 44.28
C ALA A 14 -0.61 25.02 42.81
N PHE A 15 -0.27 24.05 41.96
CA PHE A 15 -0.65 23.99 40.55
C PHE A 15 -1.10 22.58 40.15
N VAL A 16 -2.16 22.50 39.34
CA VAL A 16 -2.65 21.24 38.75
C VAL A 16 -3.20 21.46 37.33
N TRP A 17 -2.80 20.60 36.40
CA TRP A 17 -3.36 20.58 35.05
C TRP A 17 -4.76 19.99 35.04
N LEU A 18 -5.77 20.83 34.79
CA LEU A 18 -7.16 20.39 34.68
C LEU A 18 -7.40 19.66 33.36
N ALA A 19 -7.08 20.32 32.24
CA ALA A 19 -7.18 19.82 30.87
C ALA A 19 -6.10 20.45 29.98
N ARG A 20 -5.69 19.75 28.93
CA ARG A 20 -4.73 20.19 27.89
C ARG A 20 -5.33 19.95 26.51
N GLY A 21 -4.85 20.65 25.48
CA GLY A 21 -5.25 20.41 24.09
C GLY A 21 -6.72 20.66 23.76
N ILE A 22 -7.35 21.62 24.44
CA ILE A 22 -8.75 22.01 24.21
C ILE A 22 -8.87 22.69 22.85
N MET A 23 -9.82 22.25 22.02
CA MET A 23 -10.05 22.82 20.69
C MET A 23 -10.63 24.25 20.78
N PRO A 24 -10.32 25.15 19.82
CA PRO A 24 -10.73 26.56 19.88
C PRO A 24 -12.24 26.80 20.04
N ASP A 25 -13.07 25.95 19.44
CA ASP A 25 -14.54 25.97 19.55
C ASP A 25 -15.01 25.76 21.00
N LYS A 26 -14.42 24.80 21.71
CA LYS A 26 -14.68 24.52 23.13
C LYS A 26 -13.98 25.51 24.05
N ALA A 27 -12.86 26.09 23.61
CA ALA A 27 -12.12 27.10 24.37
C ALA A 27 -12.92 28.39 24.54
N ARG A 28 -13.79 28.78 23.58
CA ARG A 28 -14.64 29.99 23.69
C ARG A 28 -15.47 30.05 24.97
N VAL A 29 -16.02 28.91 25.40
CA VAL A 29 -16.81 28.81 26.65
C VAL A 29 -15.94 28.91 27.89
N ILE A 30 -14.66 28.51 27.80
CA ILE A 30 -13.68 28.58 28.89
C ILE A 30 -13.04 29.98 28.95
N ASP A 31 -12.92 30.63 27.80
CA ASP A 31 -12.37 31.98 27.69
C ASP A 31 -13.25 33.00 28.43
N THR A 32 -14.57 32.78 28.49
CA THR A 32 -15.51 33.59 29.28
C THR A 32 -15.50 33.29 30.79
N MET A 33 -14.87 32.19 31.23
CA MET A 33 -14.79 31.86 32.65
C MET A 33 -13.69 32.67 33.36
N THR A 34 -14.06 33.29 34.48
CA THR A 34 -13.19 34.16 35.30
C THR A 34 -13.08 33.66 36.75
N PHE A 35 -12.80 32.37 36.94
CA PHE A 35 -12.59 31.81 38.27
C PHE A 35 -11.22 32.19 38.83
N ARG A 36 -11.18 32.54 40.13
CA ARG A 36 -9.94 32.83 40.85
C ARG A 36 -9.05 31.58 40.87
N GLY A 37 -7.80 31.71 40.41
CA GLY A 37 -6.84 30.60 40.34
C GLY A 37 -6.89 29.77 39.04
N LEU A 38 -7.84 30.01 38.14
CA LEU A 38 -7.85 29.39 36.81
C LEU A 38 -6.83 30.07 35.90
N ILE A 39 -5.83 29.32 35.44
CA ILE A 39 -4.81 29.81 34.51
C ILE A 39 -5.09 29.20 33.12
N LYS A 40 -5.13 30.06 32.09
CA LYS A 40 -5.37 29.68 30.69
C LYS A 40 -4.08 29.87 29.90
N PHE A 41 -3.60 28.80 29.27
CA PHE A 41 -2.43 28.85 28.38
C PHE A 41 -2.86 28.45 26.97
N LYS A 42 -2.47 29.26 25.99
CA LYS A 42 -2.59 28.86 24.58
C LYS A 42 -1.43 27.92 24.27
N GLU A 43 -1.76 26.69 23.93
CA GLU A 43 -0.79 25.68 23.50
C GLU A 43 -0.88 25.52 21.97
N PRO A 44 0.24 25.60 21.23
CA PRO A 44 0.23 25.20 19.83
C PRO A 44 -0.06 23.69 19.74
N LYS A 45 -0.77 23.27 18.71
CA LYS A 45 -1.08 21.86 18.46
C LYS A 45 -0.74 21.51 17.03
N ARG A 46 0.04 20.44 16.83
CA ARG A 46 0.29 19.88 15.51
C ARG A 46 -1.02 19.38 14.88
N ASN A 47 -1.29 19.82 13.65
CA ASN A 47 -2.49 19.49 12.91
C ASN A 47 -2.14 18.72 11.63
N PHE A 48 -2.83 17.60 11.37
CA PHE A 48 -2.62 16.75 10.19
C PHE A 48 -3.85 16.85 9.28
N LEU A 49 -3.75 17.65 8.23
CA LEU A 49 -4.90 18.04 7.40
C LEU A 49 -5.43 16.90 6.51
N TYR A 50 -4.57 15.95 6.13
CA TYR A 50 -4.91 14.89 5.18
C TYR A 50 -5.29 13.56 5.86
N GLY A 51 -5.68 13.60 7.13
CA GLY A 51 -6.06 12.39 7.87
C GLY A 51 -4.94 11.36 7.91
N ASN A 52 -5.21 10.15 7.43
CA ASN A 52 -4.25 9.04 7.40
C ASN A 52 -3.24 9.08 6.24
N VAL A 53 -3.35 10.05 5.33
CA VAL A 53 -2.46 10.13 4.16
C VAL A 53 -1.05 10.54 4.57
N GLY A 54 -0.07 9.74 4.17
CA GLY A 54 1.35 9.95 4.45
C GLY A 54 1.72 9.72 5.92
N SER A 55 0.90 9.02 6.70
CA SER A 55 1.05 8.94 8.16
C SER A 55 2.38 8.39 8.63
N GLN A 56 2.86 7.30 8.04
CA GLN A 56 4.17 6.74 8.39
C GLN A 56 5.33 7.65 7.95
N VAL A 57 5.16 8.37 6.84
CA VAL A 57 6.17 9.31 6.32
C VAL A 57 6.27 10.53 7.23
N ILE A 58 5.14 11.20 7.47
CA ILE A 58 5.11 12.40 8.32
C ILE A 58 5.48 12.01 9.75
N GLY A 59 4.84 10.98 10.29
CA GLY A 59 4.98 10.58 11.69
C GLY A 59 4.05 11.35 12.63
N ILE A 60 4.33 11.25 13.93
CA ILE A 60 3.55 11.93 14.98
C ILE A 60 4.46 12.74 15.90
N THR A 61 3.85 13.67 16.62
CA THR A 61 4.48 14.42 17.72
C THR A 61 3.92 13.99 19.08
N ASN A 62 4.58 14.33 20.19
CA ASN A 62 4.04 14.20 21.54
C ASN A 62 3.09 15.37 21.88
N VAL A 63 2.68 15.50 23.14
CA VAL A 63 1.79 16.60 23.57
C VAL A 63 2.54 17.92 23.73
N GLU A 64 3.87 17.88 23.71
CA GLU A 64 4.81 19.01 23.66
C GLU A 64 5.17 19.42 22.21
N ASN A 65 4.61 18.75 21.20
CA ASN A 65 4.91 18.89 19.76
C ASN A 65 6.33 18.48 19.34
N GLU A 66 7.02 17.65 20.12
CA GLU A 66 8.28 17.04 19.73
C GLU A 66 8.01 15.80 18.86
N GLY A 67 8.71 15.66 17.75
CA GLY A 67 8.58 14.54 16.83
C GLY A 67 8.99 13.20 17.44
N ILE A 68 8.10 12.22 17.40
CA ILE A 68 8.29 10.86 17.94
C ILE A 68 8.59 9.84 16.85
N SER A 69 8.09 10.06 15.63
CA SER A 69 8.33 9.16 14.50
C SER A 69 8.42 9.92 13.18
N GLY A 70 8.79 9.20 12.12
CA GLY A 70 8.82 9.71 10.76
C GLY A 70 9.71 10.93 10.56
N LEU A 71 9.31 11.80 9.63
CA LEU A 71 9.98 13.06 9.35
C LEU A 71 9.88 14.04 10.51
N GLU A 72 8.80 14.02 11.30
CA GLU A 72 8.69 14.83 12.52
C GLU A 72 9.86 14.54 13.46
N MET A 73 10.21 13.27 13.67
CA MET A 73 11.37 12.89 14.49
C MET A 73 12.69 13.20 13.80
N LYS A 74 12.85 12.83 12.53
CA LYS A 74 14.09 13.04 11.77
C LYS A 74 14.52 14.50 11.77
N TYR A 75 13.55 15.41 11.60
CA TYR A 75 13.78 16.84 11.40
C TYR A 75 13.28 17.69 12.57
N ASN A 76 13.05 17.09 13.74
CA ASN A 76 12.55 17.79 14.93
C ASN A 76 13.37 19.06 15.26
N SER A 77 14.70 18.98 15.12
CA SER A 77 15.62 20.09 15.42
C SER A 77 15.40 21.31 14.52
N ILE A 78 15.01 21.13 13.26
CA ILE A 78 14.73 22.24 12.34
C ILE A 78 13.26 22.68 12.40
N LEU A 79 12.34 21.77 12.70
CA LEU A 79 10.90 22.03 12.77
C LEU A 79 10.49 22.77 14.06
N THR A 80 11.19 22.55 15.17
CA THR A 80 10.80 23.11 16.49
C THR A 80 11.04 24.62 16.60
N GLY A 81 12.07 25.15 15.94
CA GLY A 81 12.51 26.54 16.10
C GLY A 81 13.21 26.78 17.45
N LYS A 82 13.29 28.04 17.88
CA LYS A 82 13.88 28.44 19.18
C LYS A 82 12.82 29.11 20.04
N LYS A 83 12.66 28.61 21.28
CA LYS A 83 11.75 29.22 22.26
C LYS A 83 12.20 30.62 22.60
N GLY A 84 11.25 31.54 22.67
CA GLY A 84 11.45 32.89 23.22
C GLY A 84 11.40 32.88 24.74
N PHE A 85 11.66 34.04 25.33
CA PHE A 85 11.62 34.28 26.77
C PHE A 85 11.02 35.66 27.04
N MET A 86 10.19 35.79 28.07
CA MET A 86 9.66 37.08 28.50
C MET A 86 9.58 37.09 30.03
N MET A 87 10.12 38.12 30.65
CA MET A 87 9.88 38.40 32.06
C MET A 87 8.57 39.17 32.24
N MET A 88 7.74 38.72 33.18
CA MET A 88 6.45 39.36 33.53
C MET A 88 6.44 39.73 35.01
N LYS A 89 5.77 40.83 35.37
CA LYS A 89 5.54 41.20 36.78
C LYS A 89 4.37 40.40 37.33
N ARG A 90 4.52 39.86 38.54
CA ARG A 90 3.42 39.19 39.26
C ARG A 90 2.88 40.13 40.33
N ASP A 91 1.60 40.46 40.28
CA ASP A 91 0.98 41.29 41.31
C ASP A 91 0.64 40.48 42.58
N ALA A 92 0.27 41.18 43.67
CA ALA A 92 -0.10 40.55 44.94
C ALA A 92 -1.35 39.65 44.85
N ARG A 93 -2.15 39.76 43.77
CA ARG A 93 -3.31 38.91 43.47
C ARG A 93 -2.92 37.70 42.59
N GLY A 94 -1.66 37.62 42.16
CA GLY A 94 -1.09 36.54 41.37
C GLY A 94 -1.18 36.70 39.85
N TYR A 95 -1.69 37.83 39.34
CA TYR A 95 -1.78 38.08 37.90
C TYR A 95 -0.42 38.47 37.31
N LEU A 96 -0.14 37.97 36.11
CA LEU A 96 1.06 38.31 35.35
C LEU A 96 0.77 39.49 34.42
N HIS A 97 1.59 40.53 34.54
CA HIS A 97 1.53 41.75 33.73
C HIS A 97 2.81 41.88 32.92
N ALA A 98 2.67 42.05 31.60
CA ALA A 98 3.80 42.43 30.76
C ALA A 98 4.24 43.85 31.14
N ALA A 99 5.55 44.09 31.21
CA ALA A 99 6.10 45.42 31.44
C ALA A 99 7.12 45.72 30.34
N ALA A 100 7.02 46.91 29.73
CA ALA A 100 7.87 47.30 28.59
C ALA A 100 9.38 47.27 28.90
N ASN A 101 9.73 47.39 30.18
CA ASN A 101 11.09 47.56 30.68
C ASN A 101 11.75 46.21 31.05
N LEU A 102 11.04 45.08 30.90
CA LEU A 102 11.54 43.77 31.26
C LEU A 102 12.13 43.05 30.03
N PRO A 103 13.16 42.21 30.21
CA PRO A 103 13.77 41.47 29.10
C PRO A 103 12.76 40.61 28.33
N VAL A 104 12.77 40.76 27.00
CA VAL A 104 12.01 39.94 26.05
C VAL A 104 12.97 39.43 24.98
N ILE A 105 13.00 38.12 24.80
CA ILE A 105 13.66 37.43 23.69
C ILE A 105 12.52 36.85 22.83
N PRO A 106 12.28 37.35 21.60
CA PRO A 106 11.24 36.80 20.76
C PRO A 106 11.52 35.33 20.40
N ALA A 107 10.47 34.54 20.25
CA ALA A 107 10.61 33.18 19.72
C ALA A 107 10.99 33.24 18.23
N VAL A 108 11.78 32.27 17.78
CA VAL A 108 12.12 32.11 16.36
C VAL A 108 11.37 30.88 15.85
N ASN A 109 10.55 31.08 14.83
CA ASN A 109 9.79 30.00 14.22
C ASN A 109 10.72 28.91 13.67
N GLY A 110 10.24 27.67 13.70
CA GLY A 110 10.89 26.57 13.00
C GLY A 110 10.91 26.78 11.49
N LYS A 111 11.76 25.99 10.83
CA LYS A 111 11.82 25.92 9.37
C LYS A 111 10.68 25.05 8.85
N SER A 112 10.37 25.20 7.58
CA SER A 112 9.40 24.37 6.87
C SER A 112 10.11 23.39 5.95
N ILE A 113 9.50 22.23 5.70
CA ILE A 113 10.05 21.17 4.84
C ILE A 113 9.08 20.96 3.69
N VAL A 114 9.60 21.00 2.47
CA VAL A 114 8.87 20.65 1.25
C VAL A 114 9.25 19.22 0.90
N LEU A 115 8.26 18.35 0.74
CA LEU A 115 8.47 16.96 0.36
C LEU A 115 8.46 16.79 -1.16
N THR A 116 9.04 15.70 -1.62
CA THR A 116 8.91 15.19 -3.00
C THR A 116 7.56 14.51 -3.24
N ILE A 117 6.79 14.28 -2.17
CA ILE A 117 5.51 13.57 -2.21
C ILE A 117 4.48 14.36 -3.01
N ASP A 118 3.96 13.73 -4.05
CA ASP A 118 2.75 14.16 -4.76
C ASP A 118 1.53 13.67 -3.96
N ILE A 119 0.73 14.60 -3.44
CA ILE A 119 -0.37 14.28 -2.54
C ILE A 119 -1.48 13.47 -3.22
N GLU A 120 -1.75 13.70 -4.52
CA GLU A 120 -2.78 12.96 -5.23
C GLU A 120 -2.31 11.54 -5.54
N LEU A 121 -1.04 11.39 -5.94
CA LEU A 121 -0.43 10.08 -6.14
C LEU A 121 -0.31 9.29 -4.83
N GLN A 122 0.05 9.94 -3.72
CA GLN A 122 0.09 9.32 -2.40
C GLN A 122 -1.28 8.76 -2.00
N ARG A 123 -2.36 9.53 -2.23
CA ARG A 123 -3.75 9.08 -1.96
C ARG A 123 -4.15 7.89 -2.83
N ILE A 124 -3.82 7.94 -4.12
CA ILE A 124 -4.06 6.82 -5.05
C ILE A 124 -3.33 5.57 -4.56
N LEU A 125 -2.04 5.72 -4.24
CA LEU A 125 -1.18 4.62 -3.81
C LEU A 125 -1.69 3.97 -2.52
N GLU A 126 -2.04 4.76 -1.50
CA GLU A 126 -2.58 4.22 -0.25
C GLU A 126 -3.93 3.52 -0.43
N TYR A 127 -4.83 4.11 -1.23
CA TYR A 127 -6.14 3.53 -1.48
C TYR A 127 -6.05 2.18 -2.22
N GLU A 128 -5.29 2.13 -3.32
CA GLU A 128 -5.13 0.89 -4.09
C GLU A 128 -4.35 -0.17 -3.32
N LEU A 129 -3.36 0.22 -2.50
CA LEU A 129 -2.64 -0.69 -1.62
C LEU A 129 -3.57 -1.28 -0.56
N GLN A 130 -4.36 -0.45 0.14
CA GLN A 130 -5.33 -0.92 1.13
C GLN A 130 -6.32 -1.90 0.49
N LYS A 131 -6.91 -1.52 -0.65
CA LYS A 131 -7.83 -2.38 -1.39
C LYS A 131 -7.18 -3.71 -1.75
N GLY A 132 -5.95 -3.68 -2.26
CA GLY A 132 -5.16 -4.86 -2.59
C GLY A 132 -4.91 -5.77 -1.39
N VAL A 133 -4.53 -5.20 -0.23
CA VAL A 133 -4.28 -5.96 1.00
C VAL A 133 -5.56 -6.64 1.49
N LEU A 134 -6.68 -5.90 1.50
CA LEU A 134 -7.97 -6.44 1.90
C LEU A 134 -8.47 -7.54 0.95
N SER A 135 -8.35 -7.35 -0.37
CA SER A 135 -8.82 -8.33 -1.36
C SER A 135 -7.98 -9.61 -1.39
N SER A 136 -6.68 -9.49 -1.15
CA SER A 136 -5.75 -10.63 -1.10
C SER A 136 -5.67 -11.28 0.29
N LEU A 137 -6.35 -10.70 1.29
CA LEU A 137 -6.24 -11.09 2.70
C LEU A 137 -4.76 -11.14 3.16
N SER A 138 -3.96 -10.17 2.70
CA SER A 138 -2.56 -10.05 3.10
C SER A 138 -2.44 -9.52 4.52
N ALA A 139 -1.38 -9.90 5.22
CA ALA A 139 -1.10 -9.39 6.56
C ALA A 139 -0.68 -7.91 6.54
N SER A 140 0.12 -7.55 5.53
CA SER A 140 0.53 -6.17 5.27
C SER A 140 0.83 -5.97 3.78
N GLY A 141 0.98 -4.71 3.38
CA GLY A 141 1.41 -4.35 2.03
C GLY A 141 2.27 -3.10 2.04
N THR A 142 3.14 -2.97 1.05
CA THR A 142 3.97 -1.78 0.84
C THR A 142 3.95 -1.41 -0.63
N ALA A 143 3.87 -0.11 -0.92
CA ALA A 143 3.99 0.42 -2.26
C ALA A 143 4.91 1.65 -2.29
N ILE A 144 5.71 1.77 -3.33
CA ILE A 144 6.70 2.84 -3.51
C ILE A 144 6.64 3.31 -4.95
N VAL A 145 6.73 4.63 -5.14
CA VAL A 145 6.79 5.28 -6.45
C VAL A 145 8.00 6.20 -6.49
N ILE A 146 8.90 5.96 -7.43
CA ILE A 146 10.15 6.71 -7.62
C ILE A 146 10.17 7.32 -9.02
N GLU A 147 10.56 8.58 -9.14
CA GLU A 147 10.96 9.17 -10.43
C GLU A 147 12.42 8.76 -10.75
N PRO A 148 12.68 7.96 -11.80
CA PRO A 148 14.00 7.35 -12.02
C PRO A 148 15.14 8.34 -12.22
N LYS A 149 14.88 9.47 -12.87
CA LYS A 149 15.91 10.45 -13.27
C LYS A 149 16.45 11.27 -12.11
N SER A 150 15.61 11.52 -11.09
CA SER A 150 15.96 12.32 -9.92
C SER A 150 16.24 11.48 -8.68
N GLY A 151 15.57 10.33 -8.53
CA GLY A 151 15.49 9.61 -7.27
C GLY A 151 14.46 10.21 -6.30
N GLU A 152 13.64 11.18 -6.74
CA GLU A 152 12.52 11.68 -5.92
C GLU A 152 11.53 10.54 -5.64
N ILE A 153 11.20 10.35 -4.36
CA ILE A 153 10.11 9.45 -3.97
C ILE A 153 8.81 10.26 -4.05
N LEU A 154 8.00 9.99 -5.07
CA LEU A 154 6.76 10.71 -5.31
C LEU A 154 5.60 10.21 -4.44
N ALA A 155 5.63 8.93 -4.06
CA ALA A 155 4.70 8.35 -3.11
C ALA A 155 5.30 7.11 -2.44
N ILE A 156 5.00 6.91 -1.16
CA ILE A 156 5.47 5.75 -0.39
C ILE A 156 4.48 5.44 0.72
N ALA A 157 4.01 4.20 0.79
CA ALA A 157 3.06 3.81 1.83
C ALA A 157 3.22 2.36 2.28
N THR A 158 2.70 2.15 3.48
CA THR A 158 2.56 0.84 4.10
C THR A 158 1.14 0.71 4.64
N TYR A 159 0.56 -0.47 4.49
CA TYR A 159 -0.68 -0.87 5.14
C TYR A 159 -0.41 -2.08 6.05
N PRO A 160 -0.94 -2.16 7.28
CA PRO A 160 -1.87 -1.22 7.93
C PRO A 160 -1.29 0.19 8.17
N THR A 161 -2.18 1.18 8.16
CA THR A 161 -1.87 2.60 8.45
C THR A 161 -2.65 3.09 9.68
N TYR A 162 -2.42 4.33 10.08
CA TYR A 162 -3.06 4.95 11.25
C TYR A 162 -3.44 6.41 10.94
N ASP A 163 -4.24 7.01 11.82
CA ASP A 163 -4.56 8.44 11.75
C ASP A 163 -3.67 9.18 12.77
N PRO A 164 -2.73 10.04 12.35
CA PRO A 164 -1.77 10.72 13.21
C PRO A 164 -2.45 11.76 14.13
N SER A 165 -3.69 12.14 13.82
CA SER A 165 -4.51 12.98 14.70
C SER A 165 -5.10 12.21 15.88
N LYS A 166 -5.15 10.87 15.81
CA LYS A 166 -5.74 9.98 16.83
C LYS A 166 -4.68 9.15 17.56
N LYS A 167 -3.73 9.84 18.19
CA LYS A 167 -2.55 9.25 18.87
C LYS A 167 -2.87 8.08 19.80
N ASP A 168 -3.96 8.15 20.56
CA ASP A 168 -4.34 7.12 21.54
C ASP A 168 -4.78 5.77 20.93
N LYS A 169 -5.01 5.73 19.61
CA LYS A 169 -5.46 4.53 18.88
C LYS A 169 -4.40 3.96 17.95
N VAL A 170 -3.17 4.49 18.00
CA VAL A 170 -2.10 4.08 17.10
C VAL A 170 -1.43 2.82 17.62
N GLU A 171 -1.47 1.75 16.83
CA GLU A 171 -0.67 0.56 17.09
C GLU A 171 0.79 0.81 16.66
N PHE A 172 1.76 0.50 17.53
CA PHE A 172 3.18 0.72 17.25
C PHE A 172 3.66 0.06 15.94
N GLY A 173 3.13 -1.12 15.60
CA GLY A 173 3.46 -1.82 14.36
C GLY A 173 3.03 -1.06 13.09
N ALA A 174 1.94 -0.29 13.15
CA ALA A 174 1.45 0.53 12.04
C ALA A 174 2.27 1.81 11.83
N MET A 175 3.08 2.21 12.81
CA MET A 175 3.97 3.37 12.72
C MET A 175 5.21 3.12 11.86
N LYS A 176 5.55 1.85 11.60
CA LYS A 176 6.73 1.48 10.81
C LYS A 176 6.51 1.79 9.33
N LEU A 177 7.45 2.51 8.72
CA LEU A 177 7.55 2.64 7.28
C LEU A 177 8.25 1.39 6.71
N ARG A 178 7.49 0.31 6.56
CA ARG A 178 8.02 -1.02 6.17
C ARG A 178 8.78 -1.02 4.84
N ALA A 179 8.53 -0.03 3.99
CA ALA A 179 9.29 0.21 2.77
C ALA A 179 10.81 0.32 2.99
N ILE A 180 11.24 0.76 4.17
CA ILE A 180 12.66 0.94 4.53
C ILE A 180 13.08 0.14 5.77
N THR A 181 12.14 -0.25 6.64
CA THR A 181 12.45 -0.92 7.91
C THR A 181 12.36 -2.43 7.84
N ASP A 182 11.64 -2.98 6.87
CA ASP A 182 11.40 -4.41 6.78
C ASP A 182 12.23 -4.98 5.62
N VAL A 183 12.89 -6.10 5.87
CA VAL A 183 13.71 -6.81 4.89
C VAL A 183 13.04 -8.13 4.53
N TYR A 184 13.16 -8.54 3.28
CA TYR A 184 12.63 -9.80 2.78
C TYR A 184 13.55 -10.38 1.71
N GLU A 185 13.43 -11.69 1.45
CA GLU A 185 14.09 -12.28 0.29
C GLU A 185 13.34 -11.85 -0.99
N PRO A 186 13.99 -11.17 -1.95
CA PRO A 186 13.30 -10.59 -3.10
C PRO A 186 12.74 -11.63 -4.08
N GLY A 187 13.26 -12.87 -4.04
CA GLY A 187 12.89 -13.94 -4.95
C GLY A 187 13.05 -13.51 -6.42
N SER A 188 12.11 -13.93 -7.27
CA SER A 188 12.22 -13.75 -8.73
C SER A 188 12.32 -12.30 -9.22
N THR A 189 12.02 -11.28 -8.40
CA THR A 189 12.31 -9.88 -8.79
C THR A 189 13.81 -9.60 -8.89
N PHE A 190 14.64 -10.37 -8.18
CA PHE A 190 16.11 -10.25 -8.22
C PHE A 190 16.72 -10.76 -9.54
N LYS A 191 16.00 -11.58 -10.31
CA LYS A 191 16.46 -12.08 -11.61
C LYS A 191 16.82 -10.95 -12.58
N VAL A 192 16.16 -9.79 -12.46
CA VAL A 192 16.52 -8.60 -13.25
C VAL A 192 17.95 -8.14 -12.97
N ILE A 193 18.39 -8.18 -11.71
CA ILE A 193 19.75 -7.80 -11.29
C ILE A 193 20.76 -8.82 -11.84
N THR A 194 20.46 -10.11 -11.73
CA THR A 194 21.29 -11.18 -12.31
C THR A 194 21.38 -11.07 -13.83
N ALA A 195 20.27 -10.77 -14.51
CA ALA A 195 20.24 -10.60 -15.95
C ALA A 195 21.05 -9.37 -16.38
N CYS A 196 20.96 -8.27 -15.62
CA CYS A 196 21.82 -7.10 -15.81
C CYS A 196 23.30 -7.50 -15.76
N ALA A 197 23.74 -8.19 -14.70
CA ALA A 197 25.13 -8.65 -14.58
C ALA A 197 25.56 -9.56 -15.73
N ALA A 198 24.71 -10.52 -16.13
CA ALA A 198 25.03 -11.48 -17.18
C ALA A 198 25.15 -10.85 -18.57
N ILE A 199 24.31 -9.86 -18.89
CA ILE A 199 24.34 -9.15 -20.17
C ILE A 199 25.45 -8.11 -20.19
N ASP A 200 25.65 -7.35 -19.11
CA ASP A 200 26.69 -6.30 -19.07
C ASP A 200 28.11 -6.89 -19.12
N ASP A 201 28.32 -8.07 -18.52
CA ASP A 201 29.58 -8.81 -18.64
C ASP A 201 29.71 -9.60 -19.95
N GLY A 202 28.70 -9.57 -20.84
CA GLY A 202 28.71 -10.29 -22.11
C GLY A 202 28.63 -11.82 -22.01
N ILE A 203 28.21 -12.36 -20.86
CA ILE A 203 28.06 -13.80 -20.63
C ILE A 203 26.80 -14.33 -21.31
N MET A 204 25.75 -13.51 -21.39
CA MET A 204 24.48 -13.84 -22.02
C MET A 204 24.06 -12.72 -22.98
N THR A 205 23.39 -13.12 -24.06
CA THR A 205 22.54 -12.25 -24.90
C THR A 205 21.08 -12.68 -24.73
N PRO A 206 20.09 -11.84 -25.10
CA PRO A 206 18.68 -12.24 -25.00
C PRO A 206 18.37 -13.54 -25.77
N GLU A 207 19.06 -13.78 -26.88
CA GLU A 207 18.89 -14.94 -27.77
C GLU A 207 19.75 -16.15 -27.37
N THR A 208 20.56 -16.05 -26.31
CA THR A 208 21.42 -17.16 -25.87
C THR A 208 20.57 -18.39 -25.54
N PRO A 209 20.83 -19.56 -26.17
CA PRO A 209 20.05 -20.76 -25.92
C PRO A 209 20.32 -21.28 -24.51
N CYS A 210 19.23 -21.55 -23.79
CA CYS A 210 19.22 -22.02 -22.41
C CYS A 210 18.43 -23.34 -22.33
N ASN A 211 18.78 -24.19 -21.37
CA ASN A 211 18.05 -25.42 -21.10
C ASN A 211 17.55 -25.42 -19.65
N GLY A 212 16.23 -25.43 -19.47
CA GLY A 212 15.58 -25.53 -18.17
C GLY A 212 15.54 -26.94 -17.60
N PHE A 213 16.01 -27.96 -18.34
CA PHE A 213 16.03 -29.38 -17.94
C PHE A 213 14.67 -29.90 -17.47
N GLY A 214 13.58 -29.43 -18.09
CA GLY A 214 12.22 -29.80 -17.68
C GLY A 214 11.80 -29.15 -16.36
N GLY A 215 12.45 -28.05 -15.96
CA GLY A 215 12.14 -27.29 -14.75
C GLY A 215 12.77 -27.82 -13.47
N GLN A 216 13.78 -28.69 -13.55
CA GLN A 216 14.48 -29.21 -12.37
C GLN A 216 15.99 -29.25 -12.57
N LEU A 217 16.73 -28.74 -11.58
CA LEU A 217 18.19 -28.84 -11.49
C LEU A 217 18.58 -29.44 -10.14
N THR A 218 19.13 -30.65 -10.18
CA THR A 218 19.61 -31.37 -8.99
C THR A 218 21.13 -31.29 -8.90
N PHE A 219 21.65 -31.00 -7.71
CA PHE A 219 23.09 -30.95 -7.44
C PHE A 219 23.38 -31.39 -6.01
N GLY A 220 24.10 -32.52 -5.88
CA GLY A 220 24.20 -33.21 -4.59
C GLY A 220 22.82 -33.54 -4.04
N GLN A 221 22.56 -33.16 -2.79
CA GLN A 221 21.27 -33.37 -2.11
C GLN A 221 20.24 -32.26 -2.36
N PHE A 222 20.58 -31.21 -3.12
CA PHE A 222 19.73 -30.04 -3.30
C PHE A 222 19.05 -30.05 -4.67
N THR A 223 17.85 -29.48 -4.75
CA THR A 223 17.09 -29.36 -5.98
C THR A 223 16.52 -27.95 -6.10
N ILE A 224 16.78 -27.29 -7.22
CA ILE A 224 16.08 -26.05 -7.62
C ILE A 224 15.00 -26.43 -8.63
N ARG A 225 13.80 -25.86 -8.47
CA ARG A 225 12.64 -26.14 -9.32
C ARG A 225 12.07 -24.85 -9.89
N ASP A 226 11.59 -24.95 -11.13
CA ASP A 226 10.75 -23.92 -11.72
C ASP A 226 9.29 -24.12 -11.28
N ASP A 227 8.54 -23.02 -11.19
CA ASP A 227 7.10 -23.08 -10.91
C ASP A 227 6.34 -23.78 -12.06
N HIS A 228 6.85 -23.63 -13.28
CA HIS A 228 6.36 -24.32 -14.47
C HIS A 228 7.54 -24.97 -15.20
N PRO A 229 7.46 -26.27 -15.55
CA PRO A 229 8.48 -26.95 -16.34
C PRO A 229 8.81 -26.24 -17.64
N ILE A 230 10.09 -25.91 -17.86
CA ILE A 230 10.58 -25.27 -19.08
C ILE A 230 11.68 -26.13 -19.69
N GLY A 231 11.61 -26.31 -21.01
CA GLY A 231 12.59 -27.05 -21.81
C GLY A 231 13.71 -26.14 -22.34
N LYS A 232 13.99 -26.25 -23.64
CA LYS A 232 14.94 -25.35 -24.32
C LYS A 232 14.23 -24.05 -24.68
N VAL A 233 14.82 -22.94 -24.26
CA VAL A 233 14.30 -21.57 -24.49
C VAL A 233 15.47 -20.60 -24.64
N THR A 234 15.21 -19.40 -25.11
CA THR A 234 16.17 -18.28 -25.08
C THR A 234 16.30 -17.70 -23.67
N PHE A 235 17.37 -16.94 -23.40
CA PHE A 235 17.54 -16.25 -22.11
C PHE A 235 16.43 -15.21 -21.86
N ARG A 236 15.94 -14.56 -22.92
CA ARG A 236 14.74 -13.71 -22.88
C ARG A 236 13.53 -14.46 -22.35
N GLU A 237 13.16 -15.57 -22.99
CA GLU A 237 12.04 -16.41 -22.57
C GLU A 237 12.22 -16.96 -21.16
N ALA A 238 13.46 -17.27 -20.77
CA ALA A 238 13.78 -17.68 -19.40
C ALA A 238 13.45 -16.61 -18.35
N LEU A 239 13.67 -15.32 -18.66
CA LEU A 239 13.25 -14.20 -17.81
C LEU A 239 11.72 -14.02 -17.83
N GLU A 240 11.10 -14.10 -19.01
CA GLU A 240 9.64 -13.96 -19.21
C GLU A 240 8.85 -15.01 -18.41
N GLN A 241 9.28 -16.27 -18.50
CA GLN A 241 8.71 -17.42 -17.80
C GLN A 241 9.28 -17.59 -16.38
N SER A 242 10.25 -16.75 -16.00
CA SER A 242 10.82 -16.72 -14.65
C SER A 242 11.42 -18.06 -14.21
N SER A 243 12.22 -18.73 -15.05
CA SER A 243 12.90 -19.99 -14.70
C SER A 243 13.93 -19.77 -13.58
N ASN A 244 13.78 -20.44 -12.44
CA ASN A 244 14.78 -20.53 -11.38
C ASN A 244 15.98 -21.36 -11.85
N VAL A 245 15.75 -22.46 -12.57
CA VAL A 245 16.79 -23.39 -13.04
C VAL A 245 17.77 -22.70 -13.99
N ILE A 246 17.29 -21.94 -14.96
CA ILE A 246 18.17 -21.22 -15.90
C ILE A 246 18.93 -20.12 -15.16
N PHE A 247 18.29 -19.37 -14.27
CA PHE A 247 18.96 -18.34 -13.48
C PHE A 247 19.98 -18.90 -12.48
N ALA A 248 19.75 -20.09 -11.93
CA ALA A 248 20.74 -20.79 -11.11
C ALA A 248 21.99 -21.12 -11.92
N GLN A 249 21.83 -21.65 -13.14
CA GLN A 249 22.93 -21.92 -14.07
C GLN A 249 23.68 -20.65 -14.46
N VAL A 250 22.95 -19.55 -14.74
CA VAL A 250 23.56 -18.25 -15.05
C VAL A 250 24.39 -17.75 -13.85
N GLY A 251 23.83 -17.79 -12.64
CA GLY A 251 24.51 -17.38 -11.41
C GLY A 251 25.81 -18.14 -11.16
N GLU A 252 25.81 -19.44 -11.45
CA GLU A 252 27.02 -20.26 -11.37
C GLU A 252 28.09 -19.83 -12.38
N LYS A 253 27.70 -19.49 -13.62
CA LYS A 253 28.61 -19.02 -14.68
C LYS A 253 29.17 -17.62 -14.43
N LEU A 254 28.46 -16.77 -13.68
CA LEU A 254 28.93 -15.43 -13.34
C LEU A 254 30.22 -15.49 -12.52
N ASN A 255 31.16 -14.58 -12.82
CA ASN A 255 32.37 -14.43 -12.02
C ASN A 255 32.00 -13.95 -10.60
N GLN A 256 32.60 -14.57 -9.59
CA GLN A 256 32.34 -14.28 -8.17
C GLN A 256 32.51 -12.80 -7.82
N ASN A 257 33.66 -12.21 -8.17
CA ASN A 257 33.99 -10.84 -7.80
C ASN A 257 33.09 -9.84 -8.53
N LYS A 258 32.83 -10.08 -9.81
CA LYS A 258 31.97 -9.21 -10.61
C LYS A 258 30.51 -9.28 -10.16
N PHE A 259 29.97 -10.48 -9.92
CA PHE A 259 28.58 -10.62 -9.46
C PHE A 259 28.38 -9.97 -8.09
N TYR A 260 29.30 -10.22 -7.15
CA TYR A 260 29.28 -9.52 -5.86
C TYR A 260 29.30 -8.00 -6.05
N LYS A 261 30.17 -7.48 -6.94
CA LYS A 261 30.24 -6.06 -7.26
C LYS A 261 28.89 -5.52 -7.78
N TYR A 262 28.25 -6.18 -8.75
CA TYR A 262 26.93 -5.75 -9.24
C TYR A 262 25.90 -5.71 -8.11
N VAL A 263 25.83 -6.75 -7.28
CA VAL A 263 24.91 -6.78 -6.13
C VAL A 263 25.16 -5.59 -5.18
N ARG A 264 26.42 -5.27 -4.86
CA ARG A 264 26.75 -4.10 -4.02
C ARG A 264 26.47 -2.77 -4.72
N ASP A 265 26.76 -2.67 -6.01
CA ASP A 265 26.59 -1.43 -6.80
C ASP A 265 25.12 -1.06 -6.99
N PHE A 266 24.22 -2.05 -7.08
CA PHE A 266 22.76 -1.82 -7.02
C PHE A 266 22.28 -1.39 -5.63
N GLY A 267 23.15 -1.39 -4.61
CA GLY A 267 22.87 -0.91 -3.26
C GLY A 267 22.56 -1.99 -2.23
N PHE A 268 22.54 -3.28 -2.59
CA PHE A 268 22.15 -4.34 -1.67
C PHE A 268 23.17 -4.58 -0.55
N GLY A 269 22.68 -4.74 0.68
CA GLY A 269 23.48 -4.89 1.88
C GLY A 269 24.22 -3.60 2.31
N ASN A 270 23.79 -2.44 1.80
CA ASN A 270 24.14 -1.11 2.28
C ASN A 270 22.82 -0.33 2.50
N THR A 271 22.85 0.69 3.35
CA THR A 271 21.82 1.73 3.31
C THR A 271 21.92 2.52 2.01
N LEU A 272 20.80 2.95 1.43
CA LEU A 272 20.76 3.85 0.27
C LEU A 272 21.02 5.30 0.69
N GLY A 273 20.88 5.59 1.99
CA GLY A 273 21.09 6.90 2.58
C GLY A 273 19.87 7.80 2.42
N ILE A 274 18.66 7.22 2.40
CA ILE A 274 17.42 8.01 2.37
C ILE A 274 17.42 8.98 3.56
N ASP A 275 16.84 10.15 3.34
CA ASP A 275 16.71 11.26 4.27
C ASP A 275 15.61 11.01 5.33
N PHE A 276 15.56 9.78 5.84
CA PHE A 276 14.61 9.28 6.84
C PHE A 276 15.35 8.56 7.98
N ILE A 277 14.63 8.04 8.96
CA ILE A 277 15.16 7.28 10.12
C ILE A 277 14.92 5.77 9.97
N GLY A 278 15.80 4.94 10.54
CA GLY A 278 15.57 3.49 10.63
C GLY A 278 15.66 2.75 9.30
N GLU A 279 16.49 3.24 8.37
CA GLU A 279 16.77 2.54 7.12
C GLU A 279 17.54 1.25 7.40
N GLU A 280 16.96 0.10 7.03
CA GLU A 280 17.63 -1.19 7.07
C GLU A 280 18.48 -1.42 5.83
N GLN A 281 19.58 -2.14 6.00
CA GLN A 281 20.52 -2.42 4.91
C GLN A 281 20.28 -3.77 4.22
N GLY A 282 19.45 -4.65 4.78
CA GLY A 282 19.32 -6.03 4.31
C GLY A 282 20.57 -6.88 4.60
N THR A 283 20.63 -8.06 3.99
CA THR A 283 21.75 -9.00 4.16
C THR A 283 22.23 -9.50 2.82
N VAL A 284 23.55 -9.45 2.61
CA VAL A 284 24.22 -10.01 1.44
C VAL A 284 25.40 -10.82 1.96
N PRO A 285 25.57 -12.09 1.54
CA PRO A 285 26.73 -12.89 1.92
C PRO A 285 28.04 -12.17 1.60
N LYS A 286 29.10 -12.44 2.36
CA LYS A 286 30.41 -11.84 2.10
C LYS A 286 30.91 -12.29 0.73
N ARG A 287 31.80 -11.49 0.14
CA ARG A 287 32.34 -11.77 -1.20
C ARG A 287 32.94 -13.18 -1.30
N GLU A 288 33.63 -13.64 -0.25
CA GLU A 288 34.27 -14.95 -0.18
C GLU A 288 33.25 -16.11 -0.13
N GLU A 289 32.02 -15.82 0.29
CA GLU A 289 30.90 -16.76 0.40
C GLU A 289 30.12 -16.90 -0.91
N PHE A 290 30.35 -16.03 -1.91
CA PHE A 290 29.76 -16.12 -3.26
C PHE A 290 30.36 -17.30 -4.07
N LYS A 291 30.48 -18.48 -3.45
CA LYS A 291 30.86 -19.74 -4.08
C LYS A 291 29.80 -20.15 -5.12
N PRO A 292 30.12 -21.01 -6.11
CA PRO A 292 29.18 -21.43 -7.15
C PRO A 292 27.80 -21.86 -6.61
N PHE A 293 27.79 -22.68 -5.55
CA PHE A 293 26.56 -23.11 -4.88
C PHE A 293 25.71 -21.95 -4.37
N VAL A 294 26.31 -20.96 -3.69
CA VAL A 294 25.61 -19.79 -3.14
C VAL A 294 25.08 -18.91 -4.26
N ARG A 295 25.85 -18.71 -5.34
CA ARG A 295 25.42 -17.90 -6.49
C ARG A 295 24.21 -18.49 -7.20
N ARG A 296 24.03 -19.82 -7.18
CA ARG A 296 22.82 -20.48 -7.71
C ARG A 296 21.56 -19.99 -7.00
N TYR A 297 21.60 -19.69 -5.70
CA TYR A 297 20.46 -19.18 -4.92
C TYR A 297 20.28 -17.66 -5.02
N ILE A 298 21.38 -16.92 -4.88
CA ILE A 298 21.38 -15.45 -5.00
C ILE A 298 20.82 -15.02 -6.35
N SER A 299 21.15 -15.75 -7.43
CA SER A 299 20.75 -15.36 -8.79
C SER A 299 19.25 -15.33 -9.06
N HIS A 300 18.45 -15.97 -8.21
CA HIS A 300 16.99 -15.91 -8.24
C HIS A 300 16.38 -15.39 -6.93
N GLY A 301 17.17 -14.67 -6.13
CA GLY A 301 16.72 -13.85 -5.02
C GLY A 301 16.53 -14.55 -3.68
N TYR A 302 17.25 -15.65 -3.45
CA TYR A 302 17.32 -16.36 -2.17
C TYR A 302 18.73 -16.25 -1.57
N ASN A 303 18.87 -16.45 -0.25
CA ASN A 303 20.13 -16.31 0.49
C ASN A 303 20.67 -14.86 0.50
N LEU A 304 19.77 -13.90 0.37
CA LEU A 304 20.00 -12.47 0.57
C LEU A 304 18.67 -11.80 0.91
N THR A 305 18.71 -10.71 1.68
CA THR A 305 17.51 -9.91 1.96
C THR A 305 17.70 -8.47 1.53
N ALA A 306 16.61 -7.83 1.14
CA ALA A 306 16.56 -6.44 0.73
C ALA A 306 15.30 -5.76 1.28
N THR A 307 15.35 -4.44 1.42
CA THR A 307 14.14 -3.65 1.67
C THR A 307 13.35 -3.45 0.38
N PRO A 308 12.02 -3.22 0.44
CA PRO A 308 11.25 -2.83 -0.74
C PRO A 308 11.83 -1.60 -1.46
N LEU A 309 12.39 -0.63 -0.71
CA LEU A 309 13.03 0.54 -1.30
C LEU A 309 14.30 0.20 -2.08
N GLN A 310 15.16 -0.70 -1.58
CA GLN A 310 16.34 -1.19 -2.33
C GLN A 310 15.92 -1.82 -3.66
N MET A 311 14.88 -2.65 -3.65
CA MET A 311 14.36 -3.26 -4.87
C MET A 311 13.76 -2.22 -5.83
N ALA A 312 13.00 -1.25 -5.32
CA ALA A 312 12.46 -0.16 -6.12
C ALA A 312 13.59 0.68 -6.77
N ASN A 313 14.63 1.02 -6.00
CA ASN A 313 15.75 1.82 -6.49
C ASN A 313 16.63 1.07 -7.51
N ALA A 314 16.76 -0.25 -7.36
CA ALA A 314 17.43 -1.09 -8.37
C ALA A 314 16.68 -1.06 -9.71
N TYR A 315 15.35 -1.11 -9.69
CA TYR A 315 14.53 -1.01 -10.90
C TYR A 315 14.54 0.42 -11.47
N ALA A 316 14.52 1.45 -10.61
CA ALA A 316 14.72 2.83 -11.02
C ALA A 316 16.10 3.06 -11.68
N THR A 317 17.13 2.34 -11.23
CA THR A 317 18.46 2.36 -11.87
C THR A 317 18.41 1.82 -13.29
N VAL A 318 17.72 0.69 -13.53
CA VAL A 318 17.50 0.16 -14.88
C VAL A 318 16.69 1.14 -15.72
N ALA A 319 15.61 1.69 -15.16
CA ALA A 319 14.76 2.68 -15.80
C ALA A 319 15.51 3.99 -16.16
N ASN A 320 16.53 4.34 -15.38
CA ASN A 320 17.40 5.50 -15.60
C ASN A 320 18.67 5.13 -16.39
N ASN A 321 18.52 4.27 -17.40
CA ASN A 321 19.61 3.89 -18.31
C ASN A 321 20.84 3.33 -17.59
N GLY A 322 20.67 2.65 -16.45
CA GLY A 322 21.76 2.06 -15.66
C GLY A 322 22.42 3.01 -14.65
N VAL A 323 21.91 4.22 -14.45
CA VAL A 323 22.43 5.20 -13.47
C VAL A 323 21.59 5.17 -12.19
N MET A 324 22.23 4.85 -11.08
CA MET A 324 21.59 4.82 -9.76
C MET A 324 21.56 6.23 -9.16
N MET A 325 20.36 6.67 -8.82
CA MET A 325 20.12 7.90 -8.07
C MET A 325 19.98 7.60 -6.58
N LYS A 326 20.26 8.59 -5.74
CA LYS A 326 19.97 8.50 -4.31
C LYS A 326 18.48 8.79 -4.07
N PRO A 327 17.72 7.86 -3.46
CA PRO A 327 16.32 8.11 -3.15
C PRO A 327 16.18 9.15 -2.04
N HIS A 328 15.22 10.06 -2.16
CA HIS A 328 14.96 11.10 -1.14
C HIS A 328 13.49 11.52 -1.08
N LEU A 329 13.07 12.01 0.09
CA LEU A 329 11.71 12.45 0.43
C LEU A 329 11.59 13.97 0.60
N VAL A 330 12.66 14.66 0.96
CA VAL A 330 12.70 16.10 1.18
C VAL A 330 13.27 16.79 -0.04
N LYS A 331 12.50 17.71 -0.61
CA LYS A 331 12.86 18.52 -1.78
C LYS A 331 13.57 19.81 -1.39
N ALA A 332 13.11 20.47 -0.32
CA ALA A 332 13.67 21.72 0.14
C ALA A 332 13.35 22.00 1.61
N ILE A 333 14.17 22.85 2.24
CA ILE A 333 13.91 23.46 3.54
C ILE A 333 13.72 24.97 3.35
N LEU A 334 12.63 25.50 3.89
CA LEU A 334 12.27 26.92 3.78
C LEU A 334 12.40 27.61 5.14
N ASN A 335 12.69 28.92 5.12
CA ASN A 335 12.56 29.75 6.31
C ASN A 335 11.09 30.11 6.60
N SER A 336 10.85 30.90 7.65
CA SER A 336 9.51 31.35 8.04
C SER A 336 8.83 32.26 7.02
N ASN A 337 9.59 32.87 6.11
CA ASN A 337 9.09 33.77 5.06
C ASN A 337 8.83 33.02 3.74
N GLY A 338 9.08 31.71 3.69
CA GLY A 338 8.92 30.87 2.50
C GLY A 338 10.14 30.87 1.56
N GLU A 339 11.25 31.49 1.93
CA GLU A 339 12.47 31.49 1.12
C GLU A 339 13.21 30.16 1.27
N ILE A 340 13.74 29.63 0.16
CA ILE A 340 14.51 28.38 0.14
C ILE A 340 15.85 28.60 0.83
N LEU A 341 16.09 27.89 1.94
CA LEU A 341 17.36 27.87 2.65
C LEU A 341 18.28 26.76 2.13
N GLU A 342 17.69 25.62 1.79
CA GLU A 342 18.41 24.44 1.32
C GLU A 342 17.52 23.72 0.31
N LYS A 343 18.11 23.31 -0.81
CA LYS A 343 17.46 22.49 -1.82
C LYS A 343 18.22 21.18 -1.90
N PHE A 344 17.47 20.07 -1.88
CA PHE A 344 18.04 18.74 -2.03
C PHE A 344 18.07 18.45 -3.52
N ASP A 345 19.25 18.58 -4.13
CA ASP A 345 19.43 18.32 -5.56
C ASP A 345 19.56 16.82 -5.84
N ASN A 346 19.16 16.43 -7.06
CA ASN A 346 19.25 15.07 -7.57
C ASN A 346 20.69 14.55 -7.48
N GLN A 347 20.93 13.55 -6.62
CA GLN A 347 22.27 13.02 -6.41
C GLN A 347 22.50 11.73 -7.21
N LYS A 348 23.29 11.84 -8.28
CA LYS A 348 23.82 10.67 -9.00
C LYS A 348 24.81 9.94 -8.10
N VAL A 349 24.56 8.65 -7.84
CA VAL A 349 25.46 7.84 -7.01
C VAL A 349 26.53 7.19 -7.89
N ARG A 350 26.10 6.42 -8.91
CA ARG A 350 27.00 5.71 -9.84
C ARG A 350 26.25 5.19 -11.06
N ARG A 351 26.98 4.83 -12.11
CA ARG A 351 26.48 3.96 -13.17
C ARG A 351 26.74 2.51 -12.78
N VAL A 352 25.70 1.69 -12.71
CA VAL A 352 25.77 0.27 -12.30
C VAL A 352 25.92 -0.65 -13.51
N VAL A 353 25.21 -0.35 -14.61
CA VAL A 353 25.31 -1.04 -15.89
C VAL A 353 25.37 -0.06 -17.04
N SER A 354 25.80 -0.52 -18.21
CA SER A 354 25.75 0.28 -19.42
C SER A 354 24.31 0.64 -19.81
N GLU A 355 24.14 1.77 -20.51
CA GLU A 355 22.83 2.16 -21.06
C GLU A 355 22.29 1.11 -22.03
N ARG A 356 23.18 0.47 -22.81
CA ARG A 356 22.82 -0.64 -23.71
C ARG A 356 22.19 -1.79 -22.93
N THR A 357 22.84 -2.24 -21.85
CA THR A 357 22.30 -3.31 -21.00
C THR A 357 20.97 -2.91 -20.39
N ALA A 358 20.86 -1.68 -19.85
CA ALA A 358 19.62 -1.21 -19.27
C ALA A 358 18.44 -1.25 -20.27
N LYS A 359 18.66 -0.83 -21.52
CA LYS A 359 17.65 -0.89 -22.60
C LYS A 359 17.27 -2.32 -22.98
N ILE A 360 18.26 -3.21 -23.11
CA ILE A 360 18.01 -4.64 -23.39
C ILE A 360 17.17 -5.28 -22.28
N ILE A 361 17.52 -5.00 -21.03
CA ILE A 361 16.79 -5.52 -19.86
C ILE A 361 15.37 -4.95 -19.81
N ALA A 362 15.20 -3.65 -20.04
CA ALA A 362 13.87 -3.03 -20.11
C ALA A 362 12.99 -3.72 -21.17
N ASP A 363 13.53 -3.96 -22.36
CA ASP A 363 12.84 -4.67 -23.44
C ASP A 363 12.49 -6.12 -23.05
N MET A 364 13.42 -6.90 -22.49
CA MET A 364 13.12 -8.25 -21.98
C MET A 364 12.03 -8.24 -20.90
N MET A 365 12.03 -7.23 -20.02
CA MET A 365 11.01 -7.06 -18.98
C MET A 365 9.64 -6.68 -19.54
N THR A 366 9.55 -6.07 -20.73
CA THR A 366 8.24 -5.89 -21.40
C THR A 366 7.62 -7.23 -21.76
N GLY A 367 8.42 -8.20 -22.19
CA GLY A 367 7.99 -9.57 -22.48
C GLY A 367 7.35 -10.26 -21.27
N VAL A 368 7.83 -9.97 -20.05
CA VAL A 368 7.24 -10.52 -18.82
C VAL A 368 5.79 -10.07 -18.66
N VAL A 369 5.48 -8.81 -18.97
CA VAL A 369 4.14 -8.24 -18.84
C VAL A 369 3.26 -8.64 -20.03
N GLU A 370 3.82 -8.68 -21.24
CA GLU A 370 3.07 -8.98 -22.46
C GLU A 370 2.76 -10.47 -22.63
N LYS A 371 3.74 -11.34 -22.36
CA LYS A 371 3.71 -12.77 -22.71
C LYS A 371 3.92 -13.68 -21.49
N GLY A 372 4.59 -13.19 -20.46
CA GLY A 372 5.03 -13.98 -19.31
C GLY A 372 4.12 -13.91 -18.08
N THR A 373 4.77 -13.94 -16.92
CA THR A 373 4.13 -14.04 -15.60
C THR A 373 3.48 -12.75 -15.09
N GLY A 374 3.75 -11.60 -15.73
CA GLY A 374 3.34 -10.26 -15.30
C GLY A 374 2.05 -9.72 -15.94
N LYS A 375 1.27 -10.55 -16.65
CA LYS A 375 0.14 -10.11 -17.49
C LYS A 375 -0.89 -9.22 -16.81
N ARG A 376 -1.11 -9.39 -15.50
CA ARG A 376 -2.09 -8.57 -14.76
C ARG A 376 -1.64 -7.11 -14.53
N ALA A 377 -0.36 -6.81 -14.75
CA ALA A 377 0.14 -5.44 -14.75
C ALA A 377 -0.16 -4.68 -16.04
N LYS A 378 -0.57 -5.38 -17.12
CA LYS A 378 -0.70 -4.81 -18.45
C LYS A 378 -1.78 -3.73 -18.52
N ILE A 379 -1.43 -2.62 -19.16
CA ILE A 379 -2.35 -1.54 -19.55
C ILE A 379 -2.30 -1.43 -21.07
N LYS A 380 -3.47 -1.49 -21.73
CA LYS A 380 -3.54 -1.48 -23.20
C LYS A 380 -2.94 -0.17 -23.74
N GLY A 381 -2.02 -0.29 -24.68
CA GLY A 381 -1.35 0.85 -25.32
C GLY A 381 -0.15 1.41 -24.55
N LEU A 382 0.14 0.89 -23.35
CA LEU A 382 1.29 1.29 -22.56
C LEU A 382 2.30 0.16 -22.47
N LYS A 383 3.53 0.39 -22.93
CA LYS A 383 4.63 -0.54 -22.71
C LYS A 383 5.10 -0.44 -21.26
N ILE A 384 4.94 -1.52 -20.50
CA ILE A 384 5.38 -1.63 -19.11
C ILE A 384 6.51 -2.65 -19.06
N ALA A 385 7.65 -2.26 -18.51
CA ALA A 385 8.72 -3.18 -18.16
C ALA A 385 8.56 -3.56 -16.68
N GLY A 386 8.36 -4.83 -16.37
CA GLY A 386 8.20 -5.25 -14.97
C GLY A 386 8.49 -6.71 -14.72
N LYS A 387 8.52 -7.08 -13.44
CA LYS A 387 8.76 -8.44 -12.98
C LYS A 387 7.95 -8.76 -11.73
N THR A 388 7.36 -9.96 -11.73
CA THR A 388 6.74 -10.57 -10.56
C THR A 388 7.77 -11.28 -9.69
N GLY A 389 7.52 -11.28 -8.39
CA GLY A 389 8.20 -12.12 -7.41
C GLY A 389 7.23 -12.85 -6.51
N THR A 390 7.56 -14.09 -6.17
CA THR A 390 6.92 -14.85 -5.11
C THR A 390 8.06 -15.50 -4.34
N ALA A 391 8.31 -15.05 -3.12
CA ALA A 391 9.39 -15.57 -2.28
C ALA A 391 8.80 -16.33 -1.10
N GLN A 392 9.32 -17.52 -0.82
CA GLN A 392 8.97 -18.23 0.40
C GLN A 392 9.58 -17.51 1.61
N GLN A 393 8.83 -17.45 2.70
CA GLN A 393 9.33 -16.86 3.94
C GLN A 393 9.97 -17.91 4.84
N LEU A 394 11.08 -17.53 5.47
CA LEU A 394 11.69 -18.28 6.55
C LEU A 394 10.90 -18.04 7.84
N VAL A 395 10.33 -19.10 8.42
CA VAL A 395 9.73 -19.09 9.75
C VAL A 395 10.53 -20.07 10.61
N ASN A 396 11.09 -19.60 11.71
CA ASN A 396 11.92 -20.39 12.62
C ASN A 396 13.08 -21.14 11.91
N GLY A 397 13.72 -20.47 10.96
CA GLY A 397 14.86 -21.02 10.21
C GLY A 397 14.50 -21.97 9.07
N SER A 398 13.21 -22.19 8.77
CA SER A 398 12.76 -23.06 7.68
C SER A 398 11.79 -22.35 6.73
N TYR A 399 11.94 -22.60 5.43
CA TYR A 399 10.97 -22.12 4.44
C TYR A 399 9.61 -22.77 4.68
N THR A 400 8.59 -21.94 4.87
CA THR A 400 7.27 -22.41 5.28
C THR A 400 6.27 -22.34 4.14
N GLN A 401 5.65 -23.48 3.84
CA GLN A 401 4.56 -23.53 2.84
C GLN A 401 3.39 -22.64 3.28
N GLY A 402 2.79 -21.94 2.32
CA GLY A 402 1.69 -21.01 2.59
C GLY A 402 2.12 -19.63 3.11
N GLN A 403 3.41 -19.42 3.42
CA GLN A 403 3.94 -18.13 3.85
C GLN A 403 4.83 -17.55 2.75
N TYR A 404 4.29 -16.58 2.02
CA TYR A 404 4.95 -15.99 0.85
C TYR A 404 4.97 -14.47 0.94
N THR A 405 5.97 -13.87 0.30
CA THR A 405 5.93 -12.46 -0.09
C THR A 405 5.64 -12.39 -1.59
N GLY A 406 4.48 -11.84 -1.94
CA GLY A 406 4.11 -11.53 -3.32
C GLY A 406 4.61 -10.14 -3.70
N SER A 407 5.21 -9.98 -4.87
CA SER A 407 5.70 -8.67 -5.32
C SER A 407 5.54 -8.47 -6.83
N PHE A 408 5.41 -7.21 -7.21
CA PHE A 408 5.53 -6.76 -8.59
C PHE A 408 6.27 -5.43 -8.61
N ILE A 409 7.31 -5.34 -9.43
CA ILE A 409 8.08 -4.11 -9.59
C ILE A 409 8.22 -3.84 -11.08
N GLY A 410 7.98 -2.60 -11.48
CA GLY A 410 8.08 -2.21 -12.88
C GLY A 410 8.14 -0.72 -13.07
N PHE A 411 8.38 -0.31 -14.30
CA PHE A 411 8.44 1.08 -14.71
C PHE A 411 7.81 1.28 -16.08
N PHE A 412 7.34 2.49 -16.32
CA PHE A 412 6.69 2.84 -17.58
C PHE A 412 6.79 4.34 -17.90
N PRO A 413 6.62 4.71 -19.18
CA PRO A 413 6.71 3.84 -20.37
C PRO A 413 8.08 3.16 -20.48
N ALA A 414 8.15 1.92 -20.96
CA ALA A 414 9.39 1.15 -20.98
C ALA A 414 10.52 1.82 -21.80
N ASP A 415 10.16 2.53 -22.88
CA ASP A 415 11.10 3.16 -23.81
C ASP A 415 11.64 4.52 -23.29
N ASN A 416 10.86 5.21 -22.44
CA ASN A 416 11.27 6.47 -21.79
C ASN A 416 10.66 6.54 -20.37
N PRO A 417 11.24 5.81 -19.40
CA PRO A 417 10.63 5.65 -18.10
C PRO A 417 10.47 6.98 -17.36
N GLN A 418 9.24 7.25 -16.92
CA GLN A 418 8.92 8.41 -16.08
C GLN A 418 8.77 8.01 -14.62
N ILE A 419 8.33 6.77 -14.37
CA ILE A 419 7.99 6.33 -13.03
C ILE A 419 8.33 4.85 -12.84
N THR A 420 8.86 4.52 -11.67
CA THR A 420 9.05 3.15 -11.19
C THR A 420 8.12 2.92 -10.02
N ILE A 421 7.35 1.84 -10.05
CA ILE A 421 6.45 1.44 -8.97
C ILE A 421 6.86 0.05 -8.47
N ALA A 422 7.03 -0.07 -7.15
CA ALA A 422 7.21 -1.34 -6.46
C ALA A 422 6.00 -1.60 -5.57
N VAL A 423 5.44 -2.81 -5.64
CA VAL A 423 4.38 -3.28 -4.74
C VAL A 423 4.80 -4.60 -4.13
N THR A 424 4.72 -4.71 -2.81
CA THR A 424 4.94 -5.94 -2.05
C THR A 424 3.73 -6.23 -1.15
N MET A 425 3.37 -7.50 -1.07
CA MET A 425 2.24 -8.04 -0.34
C MET A 425 2.76 -9.13 0.58
N ASP A 426 2.62 -8.93 1.89
CA ASP A 426 3.10 -9.85 2.91
C ASP A 426 2.01 -10.87 3.25
N LYS A 427 2.35 -12.16 3.12
CA LYS A 427 1.48 -13.30 3.42
C LYS A 427 0.08 -13.24 2.76
N PRO A 428 -0.03 -12.96 1.44
CA PRO A 428 -1.31 -13.01 0.74
C PRO A 428 -1.93 -14.40 0.83
N GLN A 429 -3.16 -14.49 1.33
CA GLN A 429 -3.89 -15.77 1.46
C GLN A 429 -4.76 -16.05 0.21
N ALA A 430 -5.27 -15.01 -0.44
CA ALA A 430 -6.02 -15.11 -1.69
C ALA A 430 -5.15 -14.67 -2.88
N GLY A 431 -4.62 -15.64 -3.62
CA GLY A 431 -3.70 -15.39 -4.75
C GLY A 431 -2.28 -15.10 -4.29
N TYR A 432 -1.60 -16.11 -3.72
CA TYR A 432 -0.30 -15.94 -3.08
C TYR A 432 0.83 -15.53 -4.03
N TYR A 433 0.71 -15.79 -5.33
CA TYR A 433 1.67 -15.35 -6.33
C TYR A 433 1.66 -13.82 -6.48
N GLY A 434 2.84 -13.20 -6.61
CA GLY A 434 2.97 -11.75 -6.82
C GLY A 434 2.24 -11.24 -8.07
N GLY A 435 2.13 -12.07 -9.12
CA GLY A 435 1.34 -11.76 -10.31
C GLY A 435 -0.16 -11.69 -10.07
N LEU A 436 -0.68 -12.31 -9.00
CA LEU A 436 -2.10 -12.31 -8.65
C LEU A 436 -2.46 -11.26 -7.61
N SER A 437 -1.55 -10.96 -6.68
CA SER A 437 -1.76 -10.03 -5.56
C SER A 437 -1.18 -8.63 -5.82
N ALA A 438 0.09 -8.54 -6.18
CA ALA A 438 0.80 -7.25 -6.32
C ALA A 438 0.62 -6.61 -7.71
N ALA A 439 0.62 -7.40 -8.78
CA ALA A 439 0.52 -6.87 -10.15
C ALA A 439 -0.80 -6.12 -10.45
N PRO A 440 -1.99 -6.56 -9.97
CA PRO A 440 -3.21 -5.77 -10.12
C PRO A 440 -3.18 -4.43 -9.38
N VAL A 441 -2.54 -4.39 -8.20
CA VAL A 441 -2.37 -3.14 -7.44
C VAL A 441 -1.46 -2.18 -8.20
N PHE A 442 -0.34 -2.67 -8.73
CA PHE A 442 0.52 -1.90 -9.63
C PHE A 442 -0.28 -1.31 -10.80
N GLN A 443 -1.08 -2.14 -11.48
CA GLN A 443 -1.88 -1.74 -12.64
C GLN A 443 -2.90 -0.65 -12.30
N ALA A 444 -3.56 -0.77 -11.15
CA ALA A 444 -4.53 0.21 -10.68
C ALA A 444 -3.88 1.56 -10.34
N ILE A 445 -2.74 1.54 -9.64
CA ILE A 445 -1.97 2.76 -9.34
C ILE A 445 -1.51 3.42 -10.65
N ALA A 446 -0.90 2.65 -11.55
CA ALA A 446 -0.43 3.15 -12.84
C ALA A 446 -1.57 3.74 -13.69
N SER A 447 -2.71 3.06 -13.77
CA SER A 447 -3.87 3.52 -14.54
C SER A 447 -4.43 4.83 -13.98
N ARG A 448 -4.55 4.96 -12.66
CA ARG A 448 -5.04 6.18 -12.01
C ARG A 448 -4.06 7.34 -12.13
N TRP A 449 -2.76 7.07 -12.01
CA TRP A 449 -1.73 8.08 -12.25
C TRP A 449 -1.73 8.60 -13.69
N LEU A 450 -1.93 7.72 -14.67
CA LEU A 450 -2.07 8.13 -16.08
C LEU A 450 -3.31 8.99 -16.33
N ALA A 451 -4.43 8.67 -15.68
CA ALA A 451 -5.66 9.44 -15.81
C ALA A 451 -5.51 10.88 -15.29
N ILE A 452 -4.69 11.11 -14.26
CA ILE A 452 -4.43 12.46 -13.73
C ILE A 452 -3.32 13.20 -14.50
N ASN A 453 -2.34 12.48 -15.07
CA ASN A 453 -1.18 13.06 -15.75
C ASN A 453 -1.24 12.88 -17.28
N GLY A 454 -2.45 13.02 -17.86
CA GLY A 454 -2.79 12.73 -19.26
C GLY A 454 -1.99 13.44 -20.38
N ASN A 455 -0.93 14.19 -20.07
CA ASN A 455 -0.06 14.88 -21.02
C ASN A 455 1.16 14.08 -21.49
N LEU A 456 1.20 12.76 -21.25
CA LEU A 456 2.33 11.90 -21.64
C LEU A 456 2.38 11.52 -23.14
N GLY A 457 1.79 12.33 -24.04
CA GLY A 457 1.89 12.10 -25.49
C GLY A 457 1.21 10.80 -25.95
N PHE A 458 0.25 10.29 -25.18
CA PHE A 458 -0.58 9.17 -25.62
C PHE A 458 -1.63 9.71 -26.61
N GLU A 459 -1.38 9.53 -27.91
CA GLU A 459 -2.43 9.71 -28.91
C GLU A 459 -3.65 8.87 -28.53
N ASN A 460 -4.76 9.55 -28.25
CA ASN A 460 -6.14 9.05 -28.25
C ASN A 460 -6.34 7.61 -27.72
N ILE A 461 -6.15 7.39 -26.42
CA ILE A 461 -6.63 6.15 -25.74
C ILE A 461 -7.76 6.47 -24.73
N VAL A 462 -8.34 7.66 -24.78
CA VAL A 462 -9.62 7.92 -24.11
C VAL A 462 -10.75 7.71 -25.10
N ALA A 463 -11.10 6.45 -25.37
CA ALA A 463 -12.47 6.00 -25.64
C ALA A 463 -12.50 4.51 -26.01
N LYS A 464 -13.54 3.82 -25.49
CA LYS A 464 -14.10 2.51 -25.90
C LYS A 464 -13.44 1.23 -25.34
N HIS A 465 -13.77 0.92 -24.08
CA HIS A 465 -14.84 -0.05 -23.72
C HIS A 465 -14.60 -0.59 -22.30
N ASP A 466 -14.93 0.22 -21.30
CA ASP A 466 -15.05 -0.24 -19.92
C ASP A 466 -16.34 -1.04 -19.81
N THR A 467 -16.27 -2.37 -19.96
CA THR A 467 -17.43 -3.26 -19.71
C THR A 467 -17.26 -3.94 -18.35
N VAL A 468 -18.30 -3.92 -17.53
CA VAL A 468 -18.34 -4.48 -16.18
C VAL A 468 -19.51 -5.45 -16.09
N PHE A 469 -19.37 -6.49 -15.25
CA PHE A 469 -20.46 -7.41 -14.97
C PHE A 469 -21.51 -6.73 -14.09
N VAL A 470 -22.79 -6.83 -14.46
CA VAL A 470 -23.89 -6.30 -13.66
C VAL A 470 -24.01 -7.12 -12.36
N PRO A 471 -23.84 -6.54 -11.16
CA PRO A 471 -24.04 -7.25 -9.90
C PRO A 471 -25.53 -7.56 -9.67
N ASN A 472 -25.82 -8.61 -8.89
CA ASN A 472 -27.18 -8.90 -8.47
C ASN A 472 -27.53 -8.04 -7.25
N VAL A 473 -28.50 -7.15 -7.42
CA VAL A 473 -29.02 -6.25 -6.37
C VAL A 473 -30.48 -6.52 -6.03
N LYS A 474 -31.10 -7.58 -6.57
CA LYS A 474 -32.43 -8.03 -6.14
C LYS A 474 -32.36 -8.45 -4.66
N GLY A 475 -33.37 -8.06 -3.89
CA GLY A 475 -33.44 -8.29 -2.44
C GLY A 475 -32.74 -7.23 -1.57
N PHE A 476 -32.00 -6.30 -2.17
CA PHE A 476 -31.46 -5.13 -1.45
C PHE A 476 -32.50 -4.02 -1.33
N PHE A 477 -32.35 -3.15 -0.34
CA PHE A 477 -33.11 -1.90 -0.29
C PHE A 477 -32.66 -0.98 -1.43
N SER A 478 -33.61 -0.19 -1.93
CA SER A 478 -33.45 0.64 -3.12
C SER A 478 -32.23 1.58 -3.04
N ALA A 479 -31.98 2.17 -1.87
CA ALA A 479 -30.82 3.04 -1.62
C ALA A 479 -29.48 2.29 -1.69
N ASP A 480 -29.39 1.10 -1.09
CA ASP A 480 -28.17 0.28 -1.08
C ASP A 480 -27.89 -0.29 -2.48
N ALA A 481 -28.93 -0.74 -3.18
CA ALA A 481 -28.84 -1.21 -4.56
C ALA A 481 -28.33 -0.11 -5.50
N MET A 482 -28.81 1.12 -5.34
CA MET A 482 -28.32 2.29 -6.09
C MET A 482 -26.85 2.61 -5.77
N ALA A 483 -26.45 2.55 -4.50
CA ALA A 483 -25.05 2.77 -4.12
C ALA A 483 -24.12 1.71 -4.74
N ILE A 484 -24.48 0.43 -4.62
CA ILE A 484 -23.71 -0.69 -5.18
C ILE A 484 -23.56 -0.56 -6.71
N LEU A 485 -24.64 -0.25 -7.43
CA LEU A 485 -24.58 -0.11 -8.89
C LEU A 485 -23.76 1.11 -9.32
N SER A 486 -23.84 2.22 -8.58
CA SER A 486 -23.03 3.42 -8.84
C SER A 486 -21.54 3.15 -8.59
N ASP A 487 -21.19 2.39 -7.55
CA ASP A 487 -19.83 1.97 -7.24
C ASP A 487 -19.23 1.07 -8.32
N TYR A 488 -20.07 0.27 -8.99
CA TYR A 488 -19.68 -0.54 -10.15
C TYR A 488 -19.65 0.26 -11.46
N GLY A 489 -19.95 1.57 -11.40
CA GLY A 489 -19.88 2.50 -12.51
C GLY A 489 -21.12 2.49 -13.41
N PHE A 490 -22.27 1.99 -12.94
CA PHE A 490 -23.54 2.07 -13.65
C PHE A 490 -24.35 3.31 -13.25
N LYS A 491 -25.41 3.62 -14.02
CA LYS A 491 -26.39 4.67 -13.67
C LYS A 491 -27.68 4.00 -13.21
N PRO A 492 -27.85 3.69 -11.91
CA PRO A 492 -29.07 3.06 -11.45
C PRO A 492 -30.23 4.05 -11.44
N ARG A 493 -31.41 3.57 -11.84
CA ARG A 493 -32.64 4.35 -11.83
C ARG A 493 -33.78 3.52 -11.27
N LEU A 494 -34.51 4.09 -10.31
CA LEU A 494 -35.77 3.54 -9.83
C LEU A 494 -36.90 3.90 -10.79
N GLU A 495 -37.57 2.89 -11.31
CA GLU A 495 -38.67 3.05 -12.26
C GLU A 495 -39.93 3.61 -11.57
N ASN A 496 -40.21 3.16 -10.36
CA ASN A 496 -41.46 3.44 -9.66
C ASN A 496 -41.33 4.41 -8.46
N LEU A 497 -40.17 5.06 -8.27
CA LEU A 497 -39.87 6.02 -7.18
C LEU A 497 -40.26 5.55 -5.76
N ILE A 498 -40.40 4.25 -5.57
CA ILE A 498 -40.80 3.63 -4.32
C ILE A 498 -39.55 3.29 -3.53
N ASP A 499 -39.44 3.82 -2.31
CA ASP A 499 -38.42 3.38 -1.37
C ASP A 499 -38.84 2.03 -0.74
N GLY A 500 -38.04 0.99 -0.99
CA GLY A 500 -38.43 -0.39 -0.75
C GLY A 500 -37.37 -1.39 -1.18
N VAL A 501 -37.73 -2.67 -1.22
CA VAL A 501 -36.82 -3.75 -1.64
C VAL A 501 -36.88 -3.91 -3.16
N VAL A 502 -35.72 -4.02 -3.80
CA VAL A 502 -35.59 -4.24 -5.24
C VAL A 502 -36.06 -5.65 -5.58
N ILE A 503 -37.11 -5.75 -6.40
CA ILE A 503 -37.69 -7.03 -6.83
C ILE A 503 -37.23 -7.43 -8.23
N SER A 504 -36.85 -6.45 -9.04
CA SER A 504 -36.33 -6.67 -10.40
C SER A 504 -35.24 -5.67 -10.73
N GLN A 505 -34.35 -6.09 -11.63
CA GLN A 505 -33.33 -5.26 -12.23
C GLN A 505 -33.24 -5.60 -13.72
N SER A 506 -32.92 -4.61 -14.55
CA SER A 506 -32.61 -4.78 -15.97
C SER A 506 -31.48 -3.85 -16.38
N PRO A 507 -30.41 -4.33 -17.05
CA PRO A 507 -30.15 -5.71 -17.47
C PRO A 507 -29.94 -6.72 -16.33
N GLU A 508 -30.05 -8.02 -16.64
CA GLU A 508 -29.91 -9.10 -15.66
C GLU A 508 -28.48 -9.20 -15.10
N CYS A 509 -28.38 -9.69 -13.86
CA CYS A 509 -27.10 -9.90 -13.22
C CYS A 509 -26.21 -10.87 -14.01
N GLY A 510 -24.89 -10.65 -13.98
CA GLY A 510 -23.93 -11.45 -14.75
C GLY A 510 -23.79 -11.05 -16.22
N SER A 511 -24.62 -10.13 -16.72
CA SER A 511 -24.44 -9.53 -18.05
C SER A 511 -23.19 -8.64 -18.08
N LYS A 512 -22.38 -8.74 -19.14
CA LYS A 512 -21.19 -7.89 -19.35
C LYS A 512 -21.54 -6.70 -20.22
N ILE A 513 -21.70 -5.52 -19.63
CA ILE A 513 -22.18 -4.32 -20.34
C ILE A 513 -21.30 -3.09 -20.03
N PRO A 514 -21.32 -2.03 -20.86
CA PRO A 514 -20.48 -0.84 -20.64
C PRO A 514 -20.78 -0.13 -19.30
N LYS A 515 -19.75 0.43 -18.65
CA LYS A 515 -19.92 1.40 -17.56
C LYS A 515 -20.67 2.62 -18.08
N GLY A 516 -21.47 3.22 -17.22
CA GLY A 516 -22.39 4.31 -17.53
C GLY A 516 -23.71 3.86 -18.13
N THR A 517 -23.89 2.55 -18.40
CA THR A 517 -25.18 1.98 -18.81
C THR A 517 -26.19 2.14 -17.67
N GLU A 518 -27.41 2.49 -18.03
CA GLU A 518 -28.52 2.65 -17.09
C GLU A 518 -29.03 1.27 -16.64
N ILE A 519 -29.19 1.10 -15.32
CA ILE A 519 -29.77 -0.12 -14.73
C ILE A 519 -31.11 0.28 -14.13
N LEU A 520 -32.19 -0.20 -14.73
CA LEU A 520 -33.53 0.03 -14.21
C LEU A 520 -33.82 -0.93 -13.07
N LEU A 521 -34.28 -0.38 -11.96
CA LEU A 521 -34.69 -1.09 -10.76
C LEU A 521 -36.17 -0.84 -10.51
N THR A 522 -36.93 -1.90 -10.23
CA THR A 522 -38.29 -1.78 -9.70
C THR A 522 -38.25 -2.20 -8.23
N ALA A 523 -38.73 -1.32 -7.34
CA ALA A 523 -38.72 -1.56 -5.90
C ALA A 523 -40.14 -1.60 -5.32
N GLN A 524 -40.36 -2.36 -4.25
CA GLN A 524 -41.66 -2.46 -3.61
C GLN A 524 -41.59 -2.06 -2.14
N ARG A 525 -42.53 -1.24 -1.68
CA ARG A 525 -42.59 -0.72 -0.31
C ARG A 525 -42.66 -1.87 0.68
N PHE A 526 -41.76 -1.88 1.65
CA PHE A 526 -41.66 -2.95 2.66
C PHE A 526 -42.97 -3.14 3.46
N LYS A 527 -43.76 -2.07 3.66
CA LYS A 527 -45.10 -2.14 4.30
C LYS A 527 -46.18 -2.76 3.41
N THR A 528 -46.10 -2.60 2.09
CA THR A 528 -47.06 -3.17 1.12
C THR A 528 -46.76 -4.65 0.82
N LEU A 529 -45.56 -5.13 1.19
CA LEU A 529 -45.21 -6.55 1.25
C LEU A 529 -45.82 -7.27 2.46
N ILE A 530 -46.43 -6.53 3.40
CA ILE A 530 -46.98 -7.09 4.66
C ILE A 530 -48.52 -7.10 4.65
N SER A 531 -49.21 -6.34 3.78
CA SER A 531 -50.66 -6.17 3.89
C SER A 531 -51.55 -6.84 2.84
N ASP A 532 -51.02 -7.52 1.83
CA ASP A 532 -51.88 -8.37 0.99
C ASP A 532 -51.16 -9.64 0.56
N THR A 533 -51.71 -10.78 1.01
CA THR A 533 -51.34 -12.18 0.73
C THR A 533 -50.13 -12.78 1.46
N LEU A 534 -50.16 -12.72 2.78
CA LEU A 534 -49.24 -13.39 3.71
C LEU A 534 -49.35 -14.93 3.78
N ASP A 535 -49.73 -15.62 2.70
CA ASP A 535 -49.70 -17.10 2.69
C ASP A 535 -49.19 -17.75 1.38
N LYS A 536 -48.83 -16.96 0.36
CA LYS A 536 -48.48 -17.54 -0.96
C LYS A 536 -47.09 -17.24 -1.53
N LYS A 537 -46.24 -16.38 -0.94
CA LYS A 537 -44.90 -16.10 -1.52
C LYS A 537 -43.72 -16.11 -0.55
N ILE A 538 -43.72 -17.05 0.41
CA ILE A 538 -42.46 -17.62 0.94
C ILE A 538 -42.35 -19.12 0.57
N ASN A 539 -43.13 -19.57 -0.42
CA ASN A 539 -43.00 -20.92 -0.97
C ASN A 539 -42.20 -20.95 -2.28
N ASP A 540 -41.73 -19.79 -2.77
CA ASP A 540 -41.01 -19.69 -4.03
C ASP A 540 -39.50 -19.61 -3.76
N GLU A 541 -38.74 -20.61 -4.23
CA GLU A 541 -37.31 -20.74 -3.94
C GLU A 541 -36.49 -19.55 -4.48
N GLU A 542 -37.04 -18.83 -5.46
CA GLU A 542 -36.41 -17.72 -6.18
C GLU A 542 -36.20 -16.46 -5.32
N TYR A 543 -36.87 -16.33 -4.17
CA TYR A 543 -36.81 -15.13 -3.30
C TYR A 543 -36.04 -15.35 -1.99
N ARG A 544 -35.33 -16.48 -1.86
CA ARG A 544 -34.51 -16.76 -0.66
C ARG A 544 -33.16 -16.04 -0.75
N PRO A 545 -32.76 -15.23 0.25
CA PRO A 545 -31.44 -14.60 0.26
C PRO A 545 -30.30 -15.65 0.20
N ASN A 546 -29.44 -15.54 -0.82
CA ASN A 546 -28.24 -16.37 -0.92
C ASN A 546 -27.07 -15.65 -0.22
N VAL A 547 -26.62 -16.22 0.89
CA VAL A 547 -25.56 -15.71 1.74
C VAL A 547 -24.29 -16.57 1.69
N ILE A 548 -24.19 -17.52 0.75
CA ILE A 548 -22.98 -18.32 0.53
C ILE A 548 -21.81 -17.38 0.16
N GLY A 549 -20.68 -17.54 0.86
CA GLY A 549 -19.47 -16.73 0.71
C GLY A 549 -19.41 -15.51 1.64
N PHE A 550 -20.51 -15.17 2.33
CA PHE A 550 -20.54 -14.03 3.24
C PHE A 550 -19.82 -14.37 4.56
N PRO A 551 -19.18 -13.38 5.21
CA PRO A 551 -18.79 -13.53 6.61
C PRO A 551 -20.03 -13.84 7.46
N LEU A 552 -19.90 -14.79 8.39
CA LEU A 552 -21.01 -15.28 9.21
C LEU A 552 -21.84 -14.14 9.84
N ARG A 553 -21.17 -13.10 10.34
CA ARG A 553 -21.84 -11.95 10.98
C ARG A 553 -22.74 -11.17 10.02
N THR A 554 -22.33 -11.06 8.75
CA THR A 554 -23.10 -10.41 7.69
C THR A 554 -24.23 -11.32 7.19
N ALA A 555 -23.98 -12.62 7.08
CA ALA A 555 -24.99 -13.60 6.69
C ALA A 555 -26.16 -13.68 7.69
N ILE A 556 -25.86 -13.64 8.99
CA ILE A 556 -26.88 -13.62 10.05
C ILE A 556 -27.71 -12.35 9.98
N ASP A 557 -27.09 -11.19 9.82
CA ASP A 557 -27.77 -9.89 9.76
C ASP A 557 -28.74 -9.80 8.56
N VAL A 558 -28.32 -10.28 7.39
CA VAL A 558 -29.17 -10.35 6.18
C VAL A 558 -30.38 -11.25 6.40
N LEU A 559 -30.19 -12.44 6.98
CA LEU A 559 -31.27 -13.41 7.16
C LEU A 559 -32.24 -13.03 8.29
N GLN A 560 -31.76 -12.47 9.39
CA GLN A 560 -32.61 -12.01 10.49
C GLN A 560 -33.48 -10.82 10.07
N ARG A 561 -32.94 -9.92 9.25
CA ARG A 561 -33.72 -8.80 8.68
C ARG A 561 -34.78 -9.27 7.70
N ALA A 562 -34.57 -10.43 7.06
CA ALA A 562 -35.56 -11.10 6.23
C ALA A 562 -36.59 -11.94 7.04
N GLY A 563 -36.56 -11.88 8.38
CA GLY A 563 -37.49 -12.63 9.24
C GLY A 563 -37.21 -14.13 9.31
N VAL A 564 -36.02 -14.57 8.89
CA VAL A 564 -35.62 -15.98 8.85
C VAL A 564 -34.89 -16.35 10.15
N TYR A 565 -35.25 -17.49 10.74
CA TYR A 565 -34.52 -18.03 11.89
C TYR A 565 -33.21 -18.68 11.43
N VAL A 566 -32.06 -18.31 12.02
CA VAL A 566 -30.75 -18.78 11.56
C VAL A 566 -30.14 -19.77 12.54
N LYS A 567 -29.80 -20.96 12.07
CA LYS A 567 -28.97 -21.95 12.78
C LYS A 567 -27.57 -21.95 12.18
N VAL A 568 -26.53 -21.98 13.01
CA VAL A 568 -25.13 -21.85 12.54
C VAL A 568 -24.31 -23.03 13.01
N GLU A 569 -23.55 -23.63 12.09
CA GLU A 569 -22.61 -24.71 12.34
C GLU A 569 -21.22 -24.29 11.80
N GLY A 570 -20.28 -23.98 12.70
CA GLY A 570 -18.94 -23.50 12.35
C GLY A 570 -18.71 -22.00 12.55
N LYS A 571 -17.57 -21.48 12.06
CA LYS A 571 -17.15 -20.07 12.16
C LYS A 571 -16.45 -19.65 10.87
N GLY A 572 -16.45 -18.36 10.51
CA GLY A 572 -15.79 -17.84 9.31
C GLY A 572 -16.78 -17.45 8.21
N LYS A 573 -16.58 -17.92 6.98
CA LYS A 573 -17.47 -17.66 5.84
C LYS A 573 -18.48 -18.79 5.64
N VAL A 574 -19.68 -18.45 5.21
CA VAL A 574 -20.73 -19.42 4.87
C VAL A 574 -20.30 -20.22 3.65
N ARG A 575 -20.18 -21.55 3.79
CA ARG A 575 -19.84 -22.49 2.70
C ARG A 575 -21.07 -23.07 2.04
N SER A 576 -22.10 -23.33 2.83
CA SER A 576 -23.38 -23.78 2.34
C SER A 576 -24.49 -23.31 3.26
N GLN A 577 -25.68 -23.22 2.70
CA GLN A 577 -26.90 -22.90 3.43
C GLN A 577 -27.98 -23.92 3.08
N SER A 578 -28.80 -24.32 4.05
CA SER A 578 -29.95 -25.19 3.84
C SER A 578 -31.18 -24.61 4.51
N TRP A 579 -32.36 -24.91 3.99
CA TRP A 579 -33.62 -24.30 4.41
C TRP A 579 -34.58 -25.37 4.92
N VAL A 580 -35.19 -25.14 6.08
CA VAL A 580 -36.19 -26.03 6.69
C VAL A 580 -37.39 -25.18 7.13
N LYS A 581 -38.60 -25.66 6.88
CA LYS A 581 -39.85 -24.98 7.28
C LYS A 581 -40.40 -25.63 8.55
N ASN A 582 -40.55 -24.88 9.63
CA ASN A 582 -41.13 -25.37 10.89
C ASN A 582 -42.44 -24.63 11.19
N ASN A 583 -43.57 -25.33 11.11
CA ASN A 583 -44.97 -24.95 11.43
C ASN A 583 -45.47 -23.61 10.88
N THR A 584 -44.79 -22.49 11.13
CA THR A 584 -45.11 -21.14 10.65
C THR A 584 -43.90 -20.30 10.21
N ASN A 585 -42.66 -20.69 10.52
CA ASN A 585 -41.45 -19.91 10.22
C ASN A 585 -40.40 -20.70 9.42
N TRP A 586 -39.65 -20.00 8.57
CA TRP A 586 -38.51 -20.57 7.85
C TRP A 586 -37.24 -20.48 8.69
N GLN A 587 -36.50 -21.58 8.71
CA GLN A 587 -35.18 -21.68 9.32
C GLN A 587 -34.12 -21.93 8.24
N CYS A 588 -33.03 -21.17 8.27
CA CYS A 588 -31.86 -21.38 7.43
C CYS A 588 -30.69 -21.88 8.28
N THR A 589 -30.12 -23.03 7.94
CA THR A 589 -28.90 -23.56 8.57
C THR A 589 -27.69 -23.19 7.74
N LEU A 590 -26.73 -22.49 8.33
CA LEU A 590 -25.48 -22.07 7.71
C LEU A 590 -24.32 -22.96 8.16
N ILE A 591 -23.65 -23.62 7.23
CA ILE A 591 -22.41 -24.34 7.49
C ILE A 591 -21.25 -23.43 7.13
N CYS A 592 -20.39 -23.14 8.09
CA CYS A 592 -19.32 -22.16 7.98
C CYS A 592 -17.95 -22.82 8.14
N SER A 593 -16.98 -22.38 7.34
CA SER A 593 -15.57 -22.72 7.52
C SER A 593 -14.76 -21.44 7.75
N PRO A 594 -13.65 -21.52 8.51
CA PRO A 594 -12.72 -20.40 8.70
C PRO A 594 -12.34 -19.71 7.40
#